data_AF-A0A976J1N6-F1
#
_entry.id   AF-A0A976J1N6-F1
#
_cell.length_a   1.000
_cell.length_b   1.000
_cell.length_c   1.000
_cell.angle_alpha   90.00
_cell.angle_beta   90.00
_cell.angle_gamma   90.00
#
_symmetry.space_group_name_H-M   'P 1'
#
loop_
_entity.id
_entity.type
_entity.pdbx_description
1 polymer ?
#
loop_
_entity_poly.entity_id
_entity_poly.type
_entity_poly.pdbx_seq_one_letter_code
_entity_poly.pdbx_strand_id
1 'polypeptide(L)'
;MQALASYADRRGQSRSLVAEAAIASFLSPDGDERREAAMAKRIDRLDRKAARLERDLGIGVEMIALFVRFWLTSTPPPPESERAALRRLGGDRYDAFIEALGRRLASGQKVRQEIREDVSGGEE
;
A
#
# COMPACT_ATOMS: atom_id res chain seq x y z
N MET A 1 -46.15 -1.33 6.78
CA MET A 1 -46.71 -1.94 8.02
C MET A 1 -46.23 -3.38 8.27
N GLN A 2 -46.25 -4.28 7.28
CA GLN A 2 -45.90 -5.70 7.48
C GLN A 2 -44.44 -5.97 7.89
N ALA A 3 -43.49 -5.16 7.41
CA ALA A 3 -42.08 -5.23 7.82
C ALA A 3 -41.85 -4.80 9.29
N LEU A 4 -42.54 -3.73 9.74
CA LEU A 4 -42.51 -3.28 11.13
C LEU A 4 -43.11 -4.34 12.07
N ALA A 5 -44.25 -4.89 11.67
CA ALA A 5 -44.92 -5.98 12.37
C ALA A 5 -44.01 -7.17 12.61
N SER A 6 -43.42 -7.70 11.53
CA SER A 6 -42.52 -8.85 11.60
C SER A 6 -41.22 -8.56 12.34
N TYR A 7 -40.72 -7.31 12.31
CA TYR A 7 -39.58 -6.90 13.14
C TYR A 7 -39.94 -6.87 14.64
N ALA A 8 -41.09 -6.30 14.98
CA ALA A 8 -41.60 -6.21 16.35
C ALA A 8 -41.87 -7.61 16.93
N ASP A 9 -42.51 -8.49 16.16
CA ASP A 9 -42.83 -9.87 16.56
C ASP A 9 -41.54 -10.68 16.80
N ARG A 10 -40.52 -10.56 15.94
CA ARG A 10 -39.21 -11.22 16.14
C ARG A 10 -38.47 -10.77 17.40
N ARG A 11 -38.72 -9.55 17.87
CA ARG A 11 -38.08 -8.96 19.05
C ARG A 11 -38.97 -9.00 20.30
N GLY A 12 -40.20 -9.51 20.20
CA GLY A 12 -41.16 -9.51 21.31
C GLY A 12 -41.55 -8.11 21.78
N GLN A 13 -41.51 -7.11 20.90
CA GLN A 13 -41.79 -5.70 21.22
C GLN A 13 -43.10 -5.24 20.58
N SER A 14 -43.74 -4.22 21.16
CA SER A 14 -44.95 -3.64 20.55
C SER A 14 -44.60 -2.84 19.29
N ARG A 15 -45.50 -2.85 18.30
CA ARG A 15 -45.30 -2.08 17.06
C ARG A 15 -45.15 -0.57 17.32
N SER A 16 -45.88 -0.05 18.31
CA SER A 16 -45.79 1.36 18.72
C SER A 16 -44.42 1.70 19.28
N LEU A 17 -43.88 0.84 20.17
CA LEU A 17 -42.56 1.04 20.78
C LEU A 17 -41.44 1.01 19.72
N VAL A 18 -41.52 0.07 18.77
CA VAL A 18 -40.55 0.00 17.66
C VAL A 18 -40.67 1.22 16.74
N ALA A 19 -41.90 1.69 16.45
CA ALA A 19 -42.12 2.86 15.62
C ALA A 19 -41.57 4.14 16.29
N GLU A 20 -41.83 4.32 17.58
CA GLU A 20 -41.38 5.47 18.35
C GLU A 20 -39.85 5.50 18.47
N ALA A 21 -39.22 4.35 18.74
CA ALA A 21 -37.76 4.22 18.76
C ALA A 21 -37.13 4.47 17.38
N ALA A 22 -37.77 4.02 16.30
CA ALA A 22 -37.30 4.27 14.94
C ALA A 22 -37.38 5.76 14.58
N ILE A 23 -38.47 6.45 14.95
CA ILE A 23 -38.63 7.89 14.73
C ILE A 23 -37.63 8.68 15.57
N ALA A 24 -37.47 8.35 16.85
CA ALA A 24 -36.49 8.99 17.73
C ALA A 24 -35.05 8.80 17.21
N SER A 25 -34.73 7.61 16.71
CA SER A 25 -33.42 7.35 16.08
C SER A 25 -33.24 8.07 14.75
N PHE A 26 -34.30 8.22 13.94
CA PHE A 26 -34.24 8.90 12.65
C PHE A 26 -34.09 10.42 12.83
N LEU A 27 -34.70 10.99 13.86
CA LEU A 27 -34.60 12.41 14.21
C LEU A 27 -33.37 12.73 15.08
N SER A 28 -32.58 11.73 15.47
CA SER A 28 -31.39 11.93 16.29
C SER A 28 -30.19 12.32 15.41
N PRO A 29 -29.54 13.47 15.68
CA PRO A 29 -28.33 13.90 14.96
C PRO A 29 -27.13 12.99 15.23
N ASP A 30 -27.13 12.26 16.35
CA ASP A 30 -26.04 11.40 16.78
C ASP A 30 -25.68 10.30 15.77
N GLY A 31 -26.64 9.85 14.95
CA GLY A 31 -26.41 8.77 13.99
C GLY A 31 -25.49 9.21 12.85
N ASP A 32 -25.72 10.41 12.33
CA ASP A 32 -24.94 10.98 11.24
C ASP A 32 -23.61 11.54 11.75
N GLU A 33 -23.59 12.20 12.91
CA GLU A 33 -22.35 12.64 13.57
C GLU A 33 -21.39 11.46 13.85
N ARG A 34 -21.92 10.31 14.31
CA ARG A 34 -21.10 9.11 14.54
C ARG A 34 -20.51 8.55 13.24
N ARG A 35 -21.26 8.60 12.14
CA ARG A 35 -20.78 8.16 10.82
C ARG A 35 -19.71 9.11 10.28
N GLU A 36 -19.95 10.40 10.36
CA GLU A 36 -18.98 11.43 9.96
C GLU A 36 -17.69 11.33 10.77
N ALA A 37 -17.77 11.20 12.10
CA ALA A 37 -16.59 11.00 12.95
C ALA A 37 -15.82 9.71 12.59
N ALA A 38 -16.53 8.62 12.28
CA ALA A 38 -15.90 7.38 11.83
C ALA A 38 -15.22 7.54 10.46
N MET A 39 -15.80 8.33 9.54
CA MET A 39 -15.21 8.66 8.25
C MET A 39 -13.97 9.54 8.40
N ALA A 40 -14.05 10.62 9.19
CA ALA A 40 -12.92 11.50 9.49
C ALA A 40 -11.73 10.71 10.06
N LYS A 41 -11.98 9.82 11.04
CA LYS A 41 -10.94 8.95 11.60
C LYS A 41 -10.32 7.99 10.57
N ARG A 42 -11.09 7.54 9.58
CA ARG A 42 -10.56 6.71 8.48
C ARG A 42 -9.68 7.52 7.55
N ILE A 43 -10.08 8.76 7.23
CA ILE A 43 -9.29 9.69 6.42
C ILE A 43 -7.97 10.01 7.11
N ASP A 44 -8.00 10.39 8.39
CA ASP A 44 -6.78 10.64 9.18
C ASP A 44 -5.81 9.45 9.15
N ARG A 45 -6.36 8.23 9.21
CA ARG A 45 -5.55 7.00 9.13
C ARG A 45 -4.93 6.81 7.74
N LEU A 46 -5.63 7.17 6.67
CA LEU A 46 -5.13 7.13 5.31
C LEU A 46 -4.03 8.19 5.10
N ASP A 47 -4.25 9.42 5.58
CA ASP A 47 -3.25 10.50 5.47
C ASP A 47 -1.96 10.12 6.18
N ARG A 48 -2.05 9.55 7.39
CA ARG A 48 -0.86 9.03 8.09
C ARG A 48 -0.15 7.90 7.34
N LYS A 49 -0.89 7.08 6.59
CA LYS A 49 -0.28 6.03 5.74
C LYS A 49 0.38 6.66 4.52
N ALA A 50 -0.25 7.63 3.87
CA ALA A 50 0.30 8.36 2.74
C ALA A 50 1.60 9.08 3.12
N ALA A 51 1.61 9.83 4.23
CA ALA A 51 2.81 10.52 4.72
C ALA A 51 3.97 9.55 5.08
N ARG A 52 3.66 8.30 5.48
CA ARG A 52 4.69 7.26 5.66
C ARG A 52 5.23 6.77 4.32
N LEU A 53 4.36 6.50 3.36
CA LEU A 53 4.76 6.07 2.02
C LEU A 53 5.60 7.14 1.30
N GLU A 54 5.23 8.42 1.43
CA GLU A 54 6.01 9.54 0.90
C GLU A 54 7.41 9.60 1.49
N ARG A 55 7.54 9.43 2.82
CA ARG A 55 8.85 9.36 3.48
C ARG A 55 9.67 8.18 2.99
N ASP A 56 9.09 6.99 2.95
CA ASP A 56 9.78 5.77 2.54
C ASP A 56 10.22 5.87 1.06
N LEU A 57 9.39 6.48 0.21
CA LEU A 57 9.74 6.78 -1.17
C LEU A 57 10.89 7.79 -1.26
N GLY A 58 10.85 8.87 -0.46
CA GLY A 58 11.93 9.85 -0.36
C GLY A 58 13.27 9.21 0.01
N ILE A 59 13.27 8.34 1.04
CA ILE A 59 14.45 7.57 1.44
C ILE A 59 14.95 6.68 0.29
N GLY A 60 14.04 6.03 -0.44
CA GLY A 60 14.38 5.22 -1.62
C GLY A 60 15.05 6.04 -2.72
N VAL A 61 14.54 7.24 -2.99
CA VAL A 61 15.12 8.17 -3.98
C VAL A 61 16.52 8.64 -3.54
N GLU A 62 16.68 9.03 -2.28
CA GLU A 62 17.98 9.43 -1.72
C GLU A 62 19.00 8.28 -1.81
N MET A 63 18.60 7.05 -1.47
CA MET A 63 19.44 5.86 -1.58
C MET A 63 19.91 5.62 -3.01
N ILE A 64 19.02 5.71 -4.01
CA ILE A 64 19.38 5.56 -5.42
C ILE A 64 20.32 6.68 -5.85
N ALA A 65 20.07 7.93 -5.45
CA ALA A 65 20.94 9.05 -5.78
C ALA A 65 22.36 8.84 -5.23
N LEU A 66 22.48 8.38 -3.97
CA LEU A 66 23.77 8.04 -3.36
C LEU A 66 24.45 6.88 -4.09
N PHE A 67 23.70 5.82 -4.45
CA PHE A 67 24.22 4.70 -5.22
C PHE A 67 24.77 5.15 -6.58
N VAL A 68 24.01 5.95 -7.35
CA VAL A 68 24.45 6.46 -8.65
C VAL A 68 25.68 7.35 -8.50
N ARG A 69 25.70 8.24 -7.50
CA ARG A 69 26.87 9.08 -7.21
C ARG A 69 28.10 8.23 -6.92
N PHE A 70 27.97 7.27 -6.00
CA PHE A 70 29.05 6.34 -5.65
C PHE A 70 29.55 5.59 -6.90
N TRP A 71 28.63 5.03 -7.70
CA TRP A 71 28.98 4.31 -8.92
C TRP A 71 29.76 5.18 -9.91
N LEU A 72 29.34 6.42 -10.14
CA LEU A 72 30.03 7.37 -11.04
C LEU A 72 31.41 7.79 -10.52
N THR A 73 31.60 7.87 -9.20
CA THR A 73 32.88 8.26 -8.61
C THR A 73 33.86 7.11 -8.44
N SER A 74 33.35 5.88 -8.29
CA SER A 74 34.16 4.70 -7.98
C SER A 74 34.46 3.82 -9.20
N THR A 75 33.77 4.03 -10.32
CA THR A 75 33.99 3.26 -11.55
C THR A 75 34.88 4.04 -12.52
N PRO A 76 36.11 3.58 -12.80
CA PRO A 76 36.96 4.23 -13.80
C PRO A 76 36.30 4.24 -15.18
N PRO A 77 36.42 5.33 -15.96
CA PRO A 77 35.88 5.36 -17.31
C PRO A 77 36.63 4.35 -18.19
N PRO A 78 35.92 3.63 -19.07
CA PRO A 78 36.56 2.64 -19.92
C PRO A 78 37.42 3.28 -21.02
N PRO A 79 38.43 2.55 -21.52
CA PRO A 79 39.22 2.97 -22.68
C PRO A 79 38.33 3.33 -23.88
N GLU A 80 38.71 4.34 -24.67
CA GLU A 80 37.90 4.82 -25.81
C GLU A 80 37.54 3.70 -26.78
N SER A 81 38.48 2.79 -27.05
CA SER A 81 38.30 1.62 -27.92
C SER A 81 37.18 0.68 -27.47
N GLU A 82 36.87 0.64 -26.18
CA GLU A 82 35.90 -0.27 -25.59
C GLU A 82 34.55 0.38 -25.30
N ARG A 83 34.45 1.72 -25.39
CA ARG A 83 33.23 2.46 -25.01
C ARG A 83 32.01 2.00 -25.79
N ALA A 84 32.13 1.79 -27.10
CA ALA A 84 31.01 1.36 -27.93
C ALA A 84 30.52 -0.04 -27.54
N ALA A 85 31.45 -0.98 -27.31
CA ALA A 85 31.15 -2.34 -26.90
C ALA A 85 30.49 -2.38 -25.50
N LEU A 86 31.02 -1.61 -24.54
CA LEU A 86 30.48 -1.54 -23.19
C LEU A 86 29.12 -0.84 -23.12
N ARG A 87 28.88 0.19 -23.94
CA ARG A 87 27.55 0.81 -24.05
C ARG A 87 26.51 -0.19 -24.56
N ARG A 88 26.87 -0.96 -25.60
CA ARG A 88 26.00 -2.01 -26.14
C ARG A 88 25.72 -3.09 -25.09
N LEU A 89 26.76 -3.61 -24.44
CA LEU A 89 26.61 -4.60 -23.37
C LEU A 89 25.77 -4.07 -22.21
N GLY A 90 25.90 -2.79 -21.86
CA GLY A 90 25.06 -2.12 -20.87
C GLY A 90 23.57 -2.13 -21.27
N GLY A 91 23.27 -1.82 -22.54
CA GLY A 91 21.92 -1.93 -23.10
C GLY A 91 21.37 -3.36 -23.02
N ASP A 92 22.12 -4.34 -23.53
CA ASP A 92 21.72 -5.76 -23.51
C ASP A 92 21.42 -6.25 -22.08
N ARG A 93 22.25 -5.84 -21.10
CA ARG A 93 22.04 -6.15 -19.67
C ARG A 93 20.81 -5.46 -19.09
N TYR A 94 20.53 -4.23 -19.51
CA TYR A 94 19.36 -3.49 -19.05
C TYR A 94 18.07 -4.15 -19.56
N ASP A 95 18.01 -4.52 -20.84
CA ASP A 95 16.85 -5.20 -21.41
C ASP A 95 16.58 -6.53 -20.70
N ALA A 96 17.63 -7.35 -20.49
CA ALA A 96 17.53 -8.59 -19.74
C ALA A 96 17.05 -8.38 -18.29
N PHE A 97 17.51 -7.31 -17.63
CA PHE A 97 17.05 -6.93 -16.30
C PHE A 97 15.55 -6.55 -16.30
N ILE A 98 15.09 -5.76 -17.26
CA ILE A 98 13.69 -5.36 -17.37
C ILE A 98 12.80 -6.59 -17.60
N GLU A 99 13.22 -7.51 -18.46
CA GLU A 99 12.49 -8.77 -18.65
C GLU A 99 12.42 -9.60 -17.36
N ALA A 100 13.55 -9.75 -16.66
CA ALA A 100 13.60 -10.50 -15.40
C ALA A 100 12.70 -9.85 -14.33
N LEU A 101 12.72 -8.53 -14.23
CA LEU A 101 11.86 -7.77 -13.33
C LEU A 101 10.38 -7.96 -13.71
N GLY A 102 10.04 -7.87 -14.99
CA GLY A 102 8.68 -8.09 -15.49
C GLY A 102 8.15 -9.48 -15.14
N ARG A 103 8.94 -10.54 -15.37
CA ARG A 103 8.60 -11.92 -14.96
C ARG A 103 8.36 -12.03 -13.46
N ARG A 104 9.22 -11.40 -12.66
CA ARG A 104 9.13 -11.44 -11.19
C ARG A 104 7.92 -10.68 -10.66
N LEU A 105 7.57 -9.54 -11.25
CA LEU A 105 6.35 -8.81 -10.90
C LEU A 105 5.10 -9.61 -11.26
N ALA A 106 5.11 -10.31 -12.39
CA ALA A 106 4.03 -11.20 -12.81
C ALA A 106 3.87 -12.42 -11.89
N SER A 107 4.96 -12.93 -11.30
CA SER A 107 4.91 -14.06 -10.34
C SER A 107 4.43 -13.64 -8.93
N GLY A 108 4.34 -12.34 -8.64
CA GLY A 108 3.87 -11.81 -7.35
C GLY A 108 4.88 -11.93 -6.19
N GLN A 109 6.09 -12.45 -6.45
CA GLN A 109 7.15 -12.54 -5.44
C GLN A 109 7.69 -11.14 -5.09
N LYS A 110 7.69 -10.80 -3.80
CA LYS A 110 8.17 -9.52 -3.30
C LYS A 110 9.60 -9.67 -2.79
N VAL A 111 10.47 -8.70 -3.12
CA VAL A 111 11.88 -8.67 -2.64
C VAL A 111 11.98 -8.80 -1.13
N ARG A 112 11.03 -8.22 -0.39
CA ARG A 112 10.99 -8.29 1.08
C ARG A 112 10.77 -9.69 1.65
N GLN A 113 10.22 -10.63 0.88
CA GLN A 113 9.99 -12.01 1.32
C GLN A 113 11.30 -12.81 1.24
N GLU A 114 12.04 -12.70 0.13
CA GLU A 114 13.33 -13.36 -0.08
C GLU A 114 14.39 -12.93 0.96
N ILE A 115 14.49 -11.61 1.24
CA ILE A 115 15.44 -11.10 2.24
C ILE A 115 15.16 -11.66 3.64
N ARG A 116 13.89 -11.96 3.96
CA ARG A 116 13.52 -12.53 5.27
C ARG A 116 13.87 -14.01 5.36
N GLU A 117 13.75 -14.74 4.25
CA GLU A 117 14.09 -16.17 4.17
C GLU A 117 15.61 -16.38 4.29
N ASP A 118 16.42 -15.53 3.66
CA ASP A 118 17.90 -15.61 3.73
C ASP A 118 18.47 -15.34 5.13
N VAL A 119 17.83 -14.50 5.95
CA VAL A 119 18.28 -14.21 7.32
C VAL A 119 17.95 -15.34 8.30
N SER A 120 16.96 -16.19 8.00
CA SER A 120 16.61 -17.35 8.83
C SER A 120 17.40 -18.63 8.54
N GLY A 121 18.21 -18.67 7.48
CA GLY A 121 18.96 -19.86 7.05
C GLY A 121 20.41 -19.94 7.54
N GLY A 122 20.83 -19.05 8.45
CA GLY A 122 22.23 -18.90 8.89
C GLY A 122 22.53 -19.33 10.34
N GLU A 123 21.59 -19.97 11.03
CA GLU A 123 21.77 -20.47 12.40
C GLU A 123 21.56 -22.00 12.45
N GLU A 124 22.56 -22.76 12.01
CA GLU A 124 22.82 -24.15 12.45
C GLU A 124 24.32 -24.36 12.68
#